data_AF-A0AAV6D8B7-F1
#
_entry.id   AF-A0AAV6D8B7-F1
#
_cell.length_a   1.000
_cell.length_b   1.000
_cell.length_c   1.000
_cell.angle_alpha   90.00
_cell.angle_beta   90.00
_cell.angle_gamma   90.00
#
_symmetry.space_group_name_H-M   'P 1'
#
loop_
_entity.id
_entity.type
_entity.pdbx_description
1 polymer ?
#
loop_
_entity_poly.entity_id
_entity_poly.type
_entity_poly.pdbx_seq_one_letter_code
_entity_poly.pdbx_strand_id
1 'polypeptide(L)' 'MKRKSKVLPPLPERAAKMLARLKHVRGLSDDEKSVHALGLAATPEERWQLNENFIRSLGYWKPLKRKKSATC' A
#
# COMPACT_ATOMS: atom_id res chain seq x y z
N MET A 1 -17.47 17.87 -19.26
CA MET A 1 -17.98 17.31 -18.00
C MET A 1 -16.83 17.06 -17.03
N LYS A 2 -16.69 17.82 -15.94
CA LYS A 2 -15.72 17.48 -14.88
C LYS A 2 -16.34 16.38 -14.02
N ARG A 3 -15.84 15.14 -14.13
CA ARG A 3 -16.18 14.09 -13.16
C ARG A 3 -15.71 14.59 -11.80
N LYS A 4 -16.63 14.88 -10.88
CA LYS A 4 -16.29 15.10 -9.47
C LYS A 4 -15.54 13.85 -9.02
N SER A 5 -14.23 13.97 -8.78
CA SER A 5 -13.45 12.88 -8.19
C SER A 5 -14.07 12.60 -6.82
N LYS A 6 -14.83 11.50 -6.73
CA LYS A 6 -15.32 11.05 -5.44
C LYS A 6 -14.09 10.74 -4.62
N VAL A 7 -13.91 11.47 -3.51
CA VAL A 7 -12.84 11.18 -2.55
C VAL A 7 -12.99 9.72 -2.15
N LEU A 8 -11.94 8.93 -2.35
CA LEU A 8 -11.96 7.52 -1.99
C LEU A 8 -12.05 7.42 -0.47
N PRO A 9 -12.83 6.46 0.07
CA PRO A 9 -12.80 6.17 1.48
C PRO A 9 -11.38 5.81 1.95
N PRO A 10 -11.07 5.93 3.25
CA PRO A 10 -9.80 5.51 3.81
C PRO A 10 -9.43 4.09 3.39
N LEU A 11 -8.13 3.86 3.18
CA LEU A 11 -7.61 2.55 2.76
C LEU A 11 -8.07 1.40 3.68
N PRO A 12 -8.05 1.53 5.03
CA PRO A 12 -8.50 0.47 5.92
C PRO A 12 -9.95 0.04 5.67
N GLU A 13 -10.85 0.99 5.38
CA GLU A 13 -12.26 0.69 5.10
C GLU A 13 -12.42 -0.05 3.77
N ARG A 14 -11.65 0.34 2.75
CA ARG A 14 -11.64 -0.36 1.46
C ARG A 14 -11.05 -1.77 1.60
N ALA A 15 -9.98 -1.92 2.38
CA ALA A 15 -9.35 -3.21 2.65
C ALA A 15 -10.30 -4.14 3.39
N ALA A 16 -11.02 -3.67 4.41
CA ALA A 16 -12.03 -4.45 5.11
C ALA A 16 -13.14 -4.95 4.17
N LYS A 17 -13.62 -4.10 3.25
CA LYS A 17 -14.58 -4.51 2.21
C LYS A 17 -14.02 -5.57 1.28
N MET A 18 -12.75 -5.48 0.88
CA MET A 18 -12.12 -6.52 0.05
C MET A 18 -11.89 -7.81 0.83
N LEU A 19 -11.51 -7.73 2.11
CA LEU A 19 -11.30 -8.90 2.96
C LEU A 19 -12.59 -9.70 3.16
N ALA A 20 -13.72 -9.01 3.35
CA ALA A 20 -15.03 -9.67 3.42
C ALA A 20 -15.35 -10.48 2.15
N ARG A 21 -14.90 -10.01 0.97
CA ARG A 21 -15.06 -10.73 -0.30
C ARG A 21 -14.10 -11.92 -0.42
N LEU A 22 -12.89 -11.80 0.12
CA LEU A 22 -11.88 -12.86 0.10
C LEU A 22 -12.10 -13.96 1.14
N LYS A 23 -12.97 -13.74 2.13
CA LYS A 23 -13.24 -14.69 3.23
C LYS A 23 -13.57 -16.10 2.73
N HIS A 24 -14.31 -16.21 1.63
CA HIS A 24 -14.76 -17.50 1.06
C HIS A 24 -13.79 -18.12 0.06
N VAL A 25 -12.66 -17.48 -0.25
CA VAL A 25 -11.65 -18.04 -1.16
C VAL A 25 -10.95 -19.19 -0.45
N ARG A 26 -11.02 -20.38 -1.05
CA ARG A 26 -10.34 -21.59 -0.57
C ARG A 26 -8.87 -21.56 -0.99
N GLY A 27 -8.01 -22.20 -0.19
CA GLY A 27 -6.57 -22.33 -0.50
C GLY A 27 -5.70 -21.14 -0.10
N LEU A 28 -6.28 -20.13 0.56
CA LEU A 28 -5.55 -19.01 1.16
C LEU A 28 -5.80 -18.99 2.67
N SER A 29 -4.74 -18.80 3.43
CA SER A 29 -4.79 -18.49 4.87
C SER A 29 -5.41 -17.10 5.09
N ASP A 30 -5.84 -16.85 6.33
CA ASP A 30 -6.45 -15.56 6.69
C ASP A 30 -5.42 -14.40 6.60
N ASP A 31 -4.15 -14.68 6.90
CA ASP A 31 -3.06 -13.73 6.76
C ASP A 31 -2.84 -13.36 5.28
N GLU A 32 -2.78 -14.35 4.39
CA GLU A 32 -2.66 -14.10 2.94
C GLU A 32 -3.86 -13.31 2.41
N LYS A 33 -5.08 -13.66 2.83
CA LYS A 33 -6.29 -12.91 2.46
C LYS A 33 -6.21 -11.46 2.92
N SER A 34 -5.65 -11.19 4.10
CA SER A 34 -5.50 -9.83 4.63
C SER A 34 -4.53 -8.99 3.77
N VAL A 35 -3.39 -9.57 3.38
CA VAL A 35 -2.39 -8.92 2.53
C VAL A 35 -2.95 -8.67 1.12
N HIS A 36 -3.63 -9.67 0.54
CA HIS A 36 -4.27 -9.51 -0.76
C HIS A 36 -5.41 -8.48 -0.73
N ALA A 37 -6.22 -8.45 0.32
CA ALA A 37 -7.28 -7.46 0.49
C ALA A 37 -6.72 -6.03 0.52
N LEU A 38 -5.66 -5.81 1.30
CA LEU A 38 -4.97 -4.53 1.38
C LEU A 38 -4.39 -4.11 0.02
N GLY A 39 -3.71 -5.04 -0.65
CA GLY A 39 -3.12 -4.81 -1.97
C GLY A 39 -4.18 -4.45 -3.03
N LEU A 40 -5.30 -5.17 -3.07
CA LEU A 40 -6.39 -4.94 -4.03
C LEU A 40 -7.16 -3.65 -3.77
N ALA A 41 -7.28 -3.25 -2.50
CA ALA A 41 -7.96 -2.03 -2.09
C ALA A 41 -7.13 -0.76 -2.33
N ALA A 42 -5.81 -0.87 -2.35
CA ALA A 42 -4.88 0.23 -2.50
C ALA A 42 -4.81 0.74 -3.95
N THR A 43 -4.77 2.07 -4.09
CA THR A 43 -4.33 2.72 -5.33
C THR A 43 -2.84 2.45 -5.58
N PRO A 44 -2.32 2.66 -6.81
CA PRO A 44 -0.90 2.48 -7.09
C PRO A 44 0.01 3.28 -6.14
N GLU A 45 -0.36 4.52 -5.83
CA GLU A 45 0.38 5.39 -4.92
C GLU A 45 0.37 4.88 -3.47
N GLU A 46 -0.80 4.50 -2.96
CA GLU A 46 -0.93 3.92 -1.62
C GLU A 46 -0.15 2.60 -1.49
N ARG A 47 -0.16 1.78 -2.54
CA ARG A 47 0.61 0.53 -2.57
C ARG A 47 2.11 0.80 -2.53
N TRP A 48 2.57 1.83 -3.24
CA TRP A 48 3.96 2.27 -3.16
C TRP A 48 4.34 2.71 -1.75
N GLN A 49 3.51 3.52 -1.09
CA GLN A 49 3.73 3.94 0.29
C GLN A 49 3.76 2.77 1.28
N LEU A 50 2.87 1.79 1.14
CA LEU A 50 2.89 0.57 1.94
C LEU A 50 4.21 -0.21 1.77
N ASN A 51 4.67 -0.36 0.53
CA ASN A 51 5.93 -1.03 0.23
C ASN A 51 7.13 -0.25 0.80
N GLU A 52 7.13 1.08 0.68
CA GLU A 52 8.16 1.93 1.26
C GLU A 52 8.22 1.78 2.79
N ASN A 53 7.06 1.80 3.45
CA ASN A 53 6.95 1.61 4.89
C ASN A 53 7.46 0.23 5.33
N PHE A 54 7.17 -0.81 4.55
CA PHE A 54 7.69 -2.17 4.78
C PHE A 54 9.21 -2.24 4.62
N ILE A 55 9.77 -1.66 3.56
CA ILE A 55 11.24 -1.62 3.35
C ILE A 55 11.92 -0.82 4.47
N ARG A 56 11.28 0.26 4.94
CA ARG A 56 11.75 1.06 6.09
C ARG A 56 11.73 0.25 7.38
N SER A 57 10.67 -0.50 7.67
CA SER A 57 10.58 -1.31 8.90
C SER A 57 11.60 -2.45 8.93
N LEU A 58 12.02 -2.94 7.77
CA LEU A 58 13.09 -3.94 7.65
C LEU A 58 14.52 -3.34 7.73
N GLY A 59 14.66 -2.01 7.83
CA GLY A 59 15.96 -1.35 7.87
C GLY A 59 16.71 -1.34 6.52
N TYR A 60 16.06 -1.73 5.43
CA TYR A 60 16.64 -1.68 4.08
C TYR A 60 16.56 -0.29 3.45
N TRP A 61 15.81 0.63 4.06
CA TRP A 61 15.72 1.99 3.58
C TRP A 61 16.99 2.79 3.87
N LYS A 62 17.82 2.97 2.85
CA LYS A 62 18.99 3.84 2.90
C LYS A 62 18.65 5.17 2.22
N PRO A 63 18.65 6.30 2.94
CA PRO A 63 18.53 7.60 2.31
C PRO A 63 19.62 7.73 1.24
N LEU A 64 19.27 8.19 0.03
CA LEU A 64 20.28 8.58 -0.94
C LEU A 64 21.17 9.64 -0.26
N LYS A 65 22.44 9.31 -0.02
CA LYS A 65 23.42 10.28 0.45
C LYS A 65 23.49 11.37 -0.61
N ARG A 66 22.86 12.52 -0.32
CA ARG A 66 22.95 13.71 -1.16
C ARG A 66 24.44 14.03 -1.31
N LYS A 67 24.99 13.87 -2.51
CA LYS A 67 26.38 14.28 -2.78
C LYS A 67 26.45 15.75 -2.39
N LYS A 68 27.26 16.10 -1.38
CA LYS A 68 27.67 17.48 -1.19
C LYS A 68 28.40 17.83 -2.48
N SER A 69 27.82 18.69 -3.30
CA SER A 69 28.53 19.30 -4.42
C SER A 69 29.79 19.91 -3.82
N ALA A 70 30.96 19.39 -4.21
CA ALA A 70 32.21 20.00 -3.85
C ALA A 70 32.16 21.45 -4.33
N THR A 71 32.12 22.37 -3.38
CA THR A 71 32.27 23.80 -3.65
C THR A 71 33.77 23.99 -3.89
N CYS A 72 34.15 24.19 -5.16
CA CYS A 72 35.44 24.74 -5.54
C CYS A 72 35.27 26.25 -5.73
#